data_AF-A0A7R9UI50-F1
#
_entry.id   AF-A0A7R9UI50-F1
#
_cell.length_a   1.000
_cell.length_b   1.000
_cell.length_c   1.000
_cell.angle_alpha   90.00
_cell.angle_beta   90.00
_cell.angle_gamma   90.00
#
_symmetry.space_group_name_H-M   'P 1'
#
loop_
_entity.id
_entity.type
_entity.pdbx_description
1 polymer ?
#
loop_
_entity_poly.entity_id
_entity_poly.type
_entity_poly.pdbx_seq_one_letter_code
_entity_poly.pdbx_strand_id
1 'polypeptide(L)'
;AAAFSLCAGTAAMPLLLGAHAGHSARRMLLLVHSTWASTMLAFAASNALLISLDFVNGDWRPDVLNLGQMGVMVEQLVFGALSYRTGFRVGVQSWLASRGQAVTTAASIAALIGNGTVEDAQRLALQRLRAIRLDLVSFDELTCPRPDPALFEKSVHCQLGQIDAFVSHSWRDDAQDKWAMVQACR
;
A
#
# COMPACT_ATOMS: atom_id res chain seq x y z
N ALA A 1 3.90 25.04 -9.26
CA ALA A 1 4.91 25.07 -8.18
C ALA A 1 4.82 23.74 -7.47
N ALA A 2 5.81 22.87 -7.63
CA ALA A 2 5.76 21.51 -7.09
C ALA A 2 6.05 21.50 -5.57
N ALA A 3 5.24 20.80 -4.78
CA ALA A 3 5.35 20.73 -3.32
C ALA A 3 5.66 19.31 -2.82
N PHE A 4 6.63 19.19 -1.90
CA PHE A 4 7.23 17.95 -1.40
C PHE A 4 7.07 17.78 0.10
N SER A 5 6.50 16.69 0.58
CA SER A 5 6.42 16.45 2.03
C SER A 5 7.75 15.94 2.59
N LEU A 6 8.47 16.77 3.36
CA LEU A 6 9.59 16.38 4.23
C LEU A 6 9.11 16.41 5.68
N CYS A 7 9.15 15.27 6.37
CA CYS A 7 8.64 15.16 7.73
C CYS A 7 9.78 15.23 8.75
N ALA A 8 10.06 16.45 9.21
CA ALA A 8 10.93 16.71 10.35
C ALA A 8 10.20 16.50 11.69
N GLY A 9 10.90 15.91 12.66
CA GLY A 9 10.29 15.18 13.77
C GLY A 9 9.62 15.99 14.89
N THR A 10 8.58 15.38 15.45
CA THR A 10 8.24 15.31 16.88
C THR A 10 7.24 14.16 17.05
N ALA A 11 7.70 12.98 17.50
CA ALA A 11 6.92 11.85 18.08
C ALA A 11 5.51 11.54 17.51
N ALA A 12 5.28 11.83 16.24
CA ALA A 12 4.01 11.71 15.58
C ALA A 12 4.28 11.28 14.16
N MET A 13 4.09 9.99 13.93
CA MET A 13 4.40 9.30 12.68
C MET A 13 3.98 10.12 11.46
N PRO A 14 4.93 10.63 10.67
CA PRO A 14 4.68 10.70 9.25
C PRO A 14 4.61 9.26 8.76
N LEU A 15 3.77 9.01 7.76
CA LEU A 15 3.59 7.71 7.13
C LEU A 15 4.95 7.09 6.75
N LEU A 16 5.51 6.29 7.65
CA LEU A 16 6.89 5.85 7.66
C LEU A 16 6.95 4.51 6.92
N LEU A 17 6.90 4.57 5.59
CA LEU A 17 7.07 3.40 4.72
C LEU A 17 8.54 3.00 4.51
N GLY A 18 9.51 3.75 5.06
CA GLY A 18 10.94 3.56 4.75
C GLY A 18 11.79 2.80 5.77
N ALA A 19 11.64 3.01 7.09
CA ALA A 19 12.65 2.56 8.06
C ALA A 19 12.13 1.68 9.21
N HIS A 20 10.82 1.67 9.47
CA HIS A 20 10.16 0.59 10.23
C HIS A 20 9.66 -0.53 9.29
N ALA A 21 10.19 -0.57 8.07
CA ALA A 21 9.81 -1.46 6.99
C ALA A 21 10.03 -2.94 7.33
N GLY A 22 10.96 -3.30 8.22
CA GLY A 22 11.13 -4.71 8.62
C GLY A 22 9.90 -5.32 9.32
N HIS A 23 9.24 -4.54 10.20
CA HIS A 23 8.08 -5.00 10.96
C HIS A 23 6.75 -4.64 10.29
N SER A 24 6.67 -3.49 9.62
CA SER A 24 5.48 -3.08 8.86
C SER A 24 5.38 -3.78 7.51
N ALA A 25 6.49 -4.06 6.81
CA ALA A 25 6.44 -4.93 5.63
C ALA A 25 6.11 -6.36 6.04
N ARG A 26 6.58 -6.87 7.19
CA ARG A 26 6.10 -8.17 7.70
C ARG A 26 4.59 -8.17 7.94
N ARG A 27 4.01 -7.13 8.54
CA ARG A 27 2.56 -7.03 8.76
C ARG A 27 1.77 -6.83 7.46
N MET A 28 2.27 -6.04 6.53
CA MET A 28 1.65 -5.85 5.21
C MET A 28 1.75 -7.13 4.38
N LEU A 29 2.87 -7.84 4.44
CA LEU A 29 3.07 -9.13 3.82
C LEU A 29 2.18 -10.18 4.48
N LEU A 30 1.96 -10.14 5.80
CA LEU A 30 0.97 -10.96 6.52
C LEU A 30 -0.47 -10.62 6.15
N LEU A 31 -0.82 -9.34 5.93
CA LEU A 31 -2.14 -8.92 5.45
C LEU A 31 -2.38 -9.37 4.01
N VAL A 32 -1.38 -9.22 3.14
CA VAL A 32 -1.41 -9.78 1.78
C VAL A 32 -1.54 -11.30 1.87
N HIS A 33 -0.79 -11.96 2.77
CA HIS A 33 -0.89 -13.40 2.98
C HIS A 33 -2.25 -13.83 3.53
N SER A 34 -2.86 -13.05 4.43
CA SER A 34 -4.16 -13.35 5.04
C SER A 34 -5.29 -13.12 4.04
N THR A 35 -5.21 -12.07 3.22
CA THR A 35 -6.16 -11.80 2.13
C THR A 35 -6.04 -12.88 1.05
N TRP A 36 -4.81 -13.33 0.77
CA TRP A 36 -4.59 -14.48 -0.11
C TRP A 36 -5.12 -15.78 0.48
N ALA A 37 -4.87 -16.02 1.77
CA ALA A 37 -5.37 -17.20 2.47
C ALA A 37 -6.89 -17.21 2.54
N SER A 38 -7.54 -16.07 2.76
CA SER A 38 -9.01 -15.97 2.76
C SER A 38 -9.59 -16.18 1.36
N THR A 39 -8.95 -15.65 0.32
CA THR A 39 -9.34 -15.89 -1.08
C THR A 39 -9.20 -17.38 -1.43
N MET A 40 -8.11 -18.02 -1.01
CA MET A 40 -7.88 -19.46 -1.18
C MET A 40 -8.85 -20.32 -0.36
N LEU A 41 -9.24 -19.89 0.84
CA LEU A 41 -10.25 -20.55 1.67
C LEU A 41 -11.65 -20.47 1.05
N ALA A 42 -12.06 -19.27 0.59
CA ALA A 42 -13.33 -19.08 -0.10
C ALA A 42 -13.39 -19.93 -1.38
N PHE A 43 -12.27 -20.00 -2.09
CA PHE A 43 -12.09 -20.88 -3.25
C PHE A 43 -12.23 -22.35 -2.90
N ALA A 44 -11.55 -22.83 -1.86
CA ALA A 44 -11.63 -24.23 -1.41
C ALA A 44 -13.06 -24.58 -0.97
N ALA A 45 -13.73 -23.67 -0.25
CA ALA A 45 -15.12 -23.83 0.16
C ALA A 45 -16.08 -23.90 -1.04
N SER A 46 -15.87 -23.06 -2.07
CA SER A 46 -16.67 -23.10 -3.30
C SER A 46 -16.53 -24.44 -4.03
N ASN A 47 -15.31 -24.97 -4.14
CA ASN A 47 -15.08 -26.30 -4.73
C ASN A 47 -15.74 -27.42 -3.89
N ALA A 48 -15.60 -27.36 -2.56
CA ALA A 48 -16.22 -28.34 -1.67
C ALA A 48 -17.74 -28.33 -1.76
N LEU A 49 -18.35 -27.15 -1.93
CA LEU A 49 -19.79 -26.99 -2.14
C LEU A 49 -20.24 -27.66 -3.44
N LEU A 50 -19.52 -27.43 -4.55
CA LEU A 50 -19.82 -28.04 -5.85
C LEU A 50 -19.74 -29.58 -5.78
N ILE A 51 -18.68 -30.12 -5.18
CA ILE A 51 -18.52 -31.57 -4.97
C ILE A 51 -19.66 -32.13 -4.12
N SER A 52 -20.08 -31.40 -3.08
CA SER A 52 -21.19 -31.81 -2.21
C SER A 52 -22.53 -31.82 -2.95
N LEU A 53 -22.78 -30.84 -3.81
CA LEU A 53 -24.00 -30.79 -4.64
C LEU A 53 -24.05 -31.96 -5.62
N ASP A 54 -22.92 -32.32 -6.25
CA ASP A 54 -22.84 -33.48 -7.13
C ASP A 54 -23.10 -34.80 -6.38
N PHE A 55 -22.66 -34.89 -5.12
CA PHE A 55 -22.88 -36.07 -4.28
C PHE A 55 -24.35 -36.21 -3.84
N VAL A 56 -24.99 -35.09 -3.45
CA VAL A 56 -26.39 -35.06 -3.01
C VAL A 56 -27.35 -35.38 -4.16
N ASN A 57 -27.04 -34.93 -5.38
CA ASN A 57 -27.88 -35.19 -6.55
C ASN A 57 -27.81 -36.65 -7.04
N GLY A 58 -26.93 -37.48 -6.49
CA GLY A 58 -26.81 -38.90 -6.85
C GLY A 58 -26.27 -39.17 -8.27
N ASP A 59 -25.89 -38.13 -8.99
CA ASP A 59 -25.40 -38.15 -10.37
C ASP A 59 -23.86 -38.24 -10.45
N TRP A 60 -23.19 -38.63 -9.36
CA TRP A 60 -21.74 -38.75 -9.34
C TRP A 60 -21.28 -39.87 -10.30
N ARG A 61 -20.90 -39.48 -11.51
CA ARG A 61 -20.26 -40.34 -12.50
C ARG A 61 -18.76 -40.03 -12.52
N PRO A 62 -17.90 -40.92 -12.00
CA PRO A 62 -16.45 -40.69 -11.94
C PRO A 62 -15.80 -40.50 -13.32
N ASP A 63 -16.48 -40.94 -14.38
CA ASP A 63 -15.93 -41.02 -15.73
C ASP A 63 -16.17 -39.74 -16.56
N VAL A 64 -16.96 -38.80 -16.04
CA VAL A 64 -17.34 -37.59 -16.78
C VAL A 64 -17.12 -36.38 -15.89
N LEU A 65 -15.97 -35.71 -16.06
CA LEU A 65 -15.84 -34.33 -15.59
C LEU A 65 -16.92 -33.53 -16.35
N ASN A 66 -17.96 -33.10 -15.65
CA ASN A 66 -19.02 -32.34 -16.30
C ASN A 66 -18.42 -31.05 -16.87
N LEU A 67 -18.90 -30.60 -18.03
CA LEU A 67 -18.43 -29.38 -18.69
C LEU A 67 -18.44 -28.17 -17.73
N GLY A 68 -19.39 -28.14 -16.79
CA GLY A 68 -19.44 -27.15 -15.71
C GLY A 68 -18.23 -27.20 -14.76
N GLN A 69 -17.79 -28.39 -14.35
CA GLN A 69 -16.61 -28.56 -13.49
C GLN A 69 -15.32 -28.17 -14.23
N MET A 70 -15.21 -28.52 -15.52
CA MET A 70 -14.12 -28.05 -16.39
C MET A 70 -14.09 -26.52 -16.49
N GLY A 71 -15.26 -25.88 -16.66
CA GLY A 71 -15.39 -24.43 -16.71
C GLY A 71 -14.87 -23.75 -15.44
N VAL A 72 -15.29 -24.27 -14.28
CA VAL A 72 -14.82 -23.78 -12.97
C VAL A 72 -13.31 -23.99 -12.83
N MET A 73 -12.78 -25.16 -13.14
CA MET A 73 -11.32 -25.41 -13.07
C MET A 73 -10.51 -24.46 -13.96
N VAL A 74 -10.98 -24.19 -15.18
CA VAL A 74 -10.31 -23.27 -16.11
C VAL A 74 -10.36 -21.83 -15.60
N GLU A 75 -11.52 -21.36 -15.13
CA GLU A 75 -11.66 -20.03 -14.52
C GLU A 75 -10.67 -19.86 -13.36
N GLN A 76 -10.59 -20.87 -12.51
CA GLN A 76 -9.70 -20.91 -11.35
C GLN A 76 -8.22 -20.88 -11.73
N LEU A 77 -7.80 -21.66 -12.73
CA LEU A 77 -6.43 -21.64 -13.25
C LEU A 77 -6.08 -20.28 -13.86
N VAL A 78 -7.00 -19.67 -14.60
CA VAL A 78 -6.82 -18.34 -15.18
C VAL A 78 -6.68 -17.29 -14.09
N PHE A 79 -7.56 -17.30 -13.08
CA PHE A 79 -7.49 -16.35 -11.97
C PHE A 79 -6.20 -16.50 -11.17
N GLY A 80 -5.79 -17.74 -10.88
CA GLY A 80 -4.52 -18.05 -10.22
C GLY A 80 -3.31 -17.55 -11.02
N ALA A 81 -3.27 -17.83 -12.33
CA ALA A 81 -2.18 -17.41 -13.22
C ALA A 81 -2.08 -15.88 -13.35
N LEU A 82 -3.21 -15.19 -13.51
CA LEU A 82 -3.26 -13.72 -13.54
C LEU A 82 -2.77 -13.12 -12.22
N SER A 83 -3.15 -13.75 -11.10
CA SER A 83 -2.78 -13.28 -9.77
C SER A 83 -1.33 -13.53 -9.37
N TYR A 84 -0.67 -14.49 -10.03
CA TYR A 84 0.76 -14.77 -9.85
C TYR A 84 1.64 -13.78 -10.61
N ARG A 85 1.09 -13.03 -11.57
CA ARG A 85 1.81 -11.95 -12.24
C ARG A 85 2.03 -10.80 -11.25
N THR A 86 3.29 -10.52 -10.95
CA THR A 86 3.72 -9.41 -10.08
C THR A 86 3.15 -8.06 -10.53
N GLY A 87 3.08 -7.82 -11.84
CA GLY A 87 2.50 -6.60 -12.41
C GLY A 87 0.99 -6.44 -12.17
N PHE A 88 0.22 -7.55 -12.11
CA PHE A 88 -1.22 -7.47 -11.84
C PHE A 88 -1.50 -6.98 -10.42
N ARG A 89 -0.75 -7.49 -9.44
CA ARG A 89 -0.86 -7.06 -8.04
C ARG A 89 -0.55 -5.57 -7.87
N VAL A 90 0.55 -5.11 -8.45
CA VAL A 90 0.95 -3.70 -8.40
C VAL A 90 -0.08 -2.82 -9.11
N GLY A 91 -0.62 -3.26 -10.25
CA GLY A 91 -1.66 -2.55 -10.99
C GLY A 91 -2.98 -2.41 -10.20
N VAL A 92 -3.48 -3.50 -9.61
CA VAL A 92 -4.70 -3.47 -8.78
C VAL A 92 -4.49 -2.61 -7.53
N GLN A 93 -3.34 -2.72 -6.87
CA GLN A 93 -3.01 -1.88 -5.71
C GLN A 93 -2.93 -0.40 -6.08
N SER A 94 -2.30 -0.07 -7.20
CA SER A 94 -2.23 1.30 -7.73
C SER A 94 -3.62 1.84 -8.09
N TRP A 95 -4.45 1.03 -8.74
CA TRP A 95 -5.81 1.39 -9.11
C TRP A 95 -6.72 1.59 -7.88
N LEU A 96 -6.66 0.70 -6.89
CA LEU A 96 -7.39 0.87 -5.62
C LEU A 96 -6.89 2.09 -4.85
N ALA A 97 -5.58 2.34 -4.85
CA ALA A 97 -5.01 3.54 -4.25
C ALA A 97 -5.50 4.82 -4.95
N SER A 98 -5.63 4.81 -6.28
CA SER A 98 -6.18 5.94 -7.05
C SER A 98 -7.65 6.24 -6.77
N ARG A 99 -8.41 5.29 -6.22
CA ARG A 99 -9.82 5.45 -5.84
C ARG A 99 -10.01 6.17 -4.49
N GLY A 100 -8.95 6.71 -3.91
CA GLY A 100 -9.01 7.49 -2.66
C GLY A 100 -9.10 6.66 -1.37
N GLN A 101 -9.19 5.33 -1.47
CA GLN A 101 -9.24 4.45 -0.30
C GLN A 101 -7.88 4.25 0.38
N ALA A 102 -6.78 4.67 -0.25
CA ALA A 102 -5.45 4.59 0.35
C ALA A 102 -5.35 5.38 1.65
N VAL A 103 -5.95 6.57 1.71
CA VAL A 103 -5.94 7.43 2.91
C VAL A 103 -6.72 6.77 4.04
N THR A 104 -7.92 6.27 3.75
CA THR A 104 -8.76 5.57 4.74
C THR A 104 -8.12 4.28 5.24
N THR A 105 -7.47 3.52 4.35
CA THR A 105 -6.75 2.29 4.72
C THR A 105 -5.53 2.60 5.60
N ALA A 106 -4.77 3.64 5.26
CA ALA A 106 -3.64 4.07 6.07
C ALA A 106 -4.09 4.60 7.44
N ALA A 107 -5.18 5.38 7.47
CA ALA A 107 -5.78 5.89 8.70
C ALA A 107 -6.34 4.75 9.57
N SER A 108 -6.94 3.71 8.98
CA SER A 108 -7.47 2.57 9.74
C SER A 108 -6.36 1.72 10.35
N ILE A 109 -5.24 1.51 9.64
CA ILE A 109 -4.05 0.86 10.19
C ILE A 109 -3.48 1.69 11.35
N ALA A 110 -3.36 3.01 11.18
CA ALA A 110 -2.86 3.91 12.22
C ALA A 110 -3.76 3.93 13.45
N ALA A 111 -5.08 3.97 13.25
CA ALA A 111 -6.10 3.91 14.31
C ALA A 111 -6.01 2.59 15.10
N LEU A 112 -5.89 1.46 14.39
CA LEU A 112 -5.72 0.15 15.01
C LEU A 112 -4.44 0.05 15.85
N ILE A 113 -3.32 0.60 15.37
CA ILE A 113 -2.05 0.60 16.11
C ILE A 113 -2.09 1.56 17.31
N GLY A 114 -2.72 2.72 17.14
CA GLY A 114 -2.77 3.79 18.14
C GLY A 114 -3.91 3.70 19.14
N ASN A 115 -4.76 2.67 19.07
CA ASN A 115 -5.99 2.55 19.87
C ASN A 115 -6.89 3.80 19.75
N GLY A 116 -7.11 4.27 18.53
CA GLY A 116 -7.91 5.45 18.22
C GLY A 116 -8.95 5.18 17.12
N THR A 117 -9.67 6.23 16.72
CA THR A 117 -10.61 6.16 15.59
C THR A 117 -9.90 6.45 14.26
N VAL A 118 -10.47 6.00 13.15
CA VAL A 118 -9.96 6.28 11.80
C VAL A 118 -9.98 7.79 11.54
N GLU A 119 -11.04 8.45 12.00
CA GLU A 119 -11.28 9.88 11.90
C GLU A 119 -10.20 10.68 12.66
N ASP A 120 -9.82 10.23 13.86
CA ASP A 120 -8.74 10.86 14.63
C ASP A 120 -7.38 10.70 13.95
N ALA A 121 -7.09 9.50 13.44
CA ALA A 121 -5.85 9.25 12.71
C ALA A 121 -5.76 10.13 11.45
N GLN A 122 -6.85 10.22 10.69
CA GLN A 122 -6.92 11.07 9.50
C GLN A 122 -6.81 12.55 9.84
N ARG A 123 -7.51 13.01 10.89
CA ARG A 123 -7.45 14.40 11.39
C ARG A 123 -6.04 14.77 11.81
N LEU A 124 -5.36 13.91 12.57
CA LEU A 124 -3.97 14.14 13.00
C LEU A 124 -3.00 14.13 11.82
N ALA A 125 -3.20 13.24 10.84
CA ALA A 125 -2.38 13.21 9.63
C ALA A 125 -2.53 14.51 8.83
N LEU A 126 -3.76 14.99 8.64
CA LEU A 126 -4.05 16.26 7.97
C LEU A 126 -3.48 17.47 8.71
N GLN A 127 -3.60 17.49 10.05
CA GLN A 127 -3.05 18.57 10.88
C GLN A 127 -1.52 18.64 10.81
N ARG A 128 -0.85 17.52 10.55
CA ARG A 128 0.62 17.44 10.50
C ARG A 128 1.17 17.42 9.08
N LEU A 129 0.31 17.42 8.07
CA LEU A 129 0.71 17.41 6.68
C LEU A 129 1.35 18.76 6.32
N ARG A 130 2.63 18.71 5.94
CA ARG A 130 3.40 19.86 5.49
C ARG A 130 4.19 19.48 4.24
N ALA A 131 4.41 20.45 3.37
CA ALA A 131 5.22 20.31 2.17
C ALA A 131 6.19 21.48 2.00
N ILE A 132 7.34 21.23 1.41
CA ILE A 132 8.38 22.18 1.04
C ILE A 132 8.33 22.33 -0.47
N ARG A 133 8.45 23.55 -0.99
CA ARG A 133 8.54 23.73 -2.43
C ARG A 133 9.86 23.17 -2.97
N LEU A 134 9.81 22.57 -4.14
CA LEU A 134 10.96 21.87 -4.72
C LEU A 134 12.18 22.76 -4.96
N ASP A 135 11.97 24.05 -5.21
CA ASP A 135 13.03 25.04 -5.43
C ASP A 135 13.78 25.42 -4.14
N LEU A 136 13.21 25.13 -2.97
CA LEU A 136 13.81 25.46 -1.66
C LEU A 136 14.66 24.33 -1.07
N VAL A 137 14.58 23.13 -1.64
CA VAL A 137 15.33 21.94 -1.22
C VAL A 137 16.73 21.98 -1.85
N SER A 138 17.77 21.83 -1.03
CA SER A 138 19.16 21.72 -1.47
C SER A 138 19.68 20.28 -1.44
N PHE A 139 20.80 20.03 -2.12
CA PHE A 139 21.48 18.73 -2.08
C PHE A 139 21.99 18.41 -0.67
N ASP A 140 22.57 19.40 0.01
CA ASP A 140 23.12 19.25 1.36
C ASP A 140 22.03 18.81 2.35
N GLU A 141 20.81 19.32 2.20
CA GLU A 141 19.66 18.93 3.03
C GLU A 141 19.23 17.47 2.81
N LEU A 142 19.40 16.93 1.60
CA LEU A 142 19.09 15.53 1.32
C LEU A 142 20.21 14.56 1.73
N THR A 143 21.45 15.04 1.83
CA THR A 143 22.59 14.22 2.29
C THR A 143 22.65 14.08 3.81
N CYS A 144 22.03 14.99 4.57
CA CYS A 144 22.07 14.95 6.01
C CYS A 144 21.29 13.74 6.58
N PRO A 145 21.94 12.82 7.30
CA PRO A 145 21.28 11.65 7.89
C PRO A 145 20.56 11.99 9.21
N ARG A 146 20.39 13.27 9.54
CA ARG A 146 19.69 13.71 10.76
C ARG A 146 18.51 14.60 10.38
N PRO A 147 17.40 14.56 11.13
CA PRO A 147 16.31 15.49 10.92
C PRO A 147 16.81 16.93 11.09
N ASP A 148 16.67 17.75 10.04
CA ASP A 148 17.07 19.15 10.07
C ASP A 148 15.86 20.03 10.46
N PRO A 149 15.90 20.75 11.61
CA PRO A 149 14.86 21.70 11.97
C PRO A 149 14.63 22.80 10.92
N ALA A 150 15.65 23.19 10.16
CA ALA A 150 15.53 24.22 9.13
C ALA A 150 14.58 23.80 7.99
N LEU A 151 14.53 22.50 7.67
CA LEU A 151 13.56 21.97 6.70
C LEU A 151 12.11 22.14 7.20
N PHE A 152 11.89 22.02 8.52
CA PHE A 152 10.56 22.25 9.09
C PHE A 152 10.12 23.70 8.93
N GLU A 153 11.05 24.66 9.10
CA GLU A 153 10.78 26.09 8.91
C GLU A 153 10.45 26.44 7.46
N LYS A 154 11.07 25.75 6.49
CA LYS A 154 10.78 25.90 5.06
C LYS A 154 9.45 25.25 4.62
N SER A 155 8.88 24.39 5.45
CA SER A 155 7.65 23.66 5.12
C SER A 155 6.40 24.50 5.36
N VAL A 156 5.41 24.35 4.48
CA VAL A 156 4.09 24.99 4.58
C VAL A 156 3.03 23.92 4.80
N HIS A 157 1.98 24.24 5.54
CA HIS A 157 0.82 23.34 5.60
C HIS A 157 0.19 23.19 4.23
N CYS A 158 -0.22 21.96 3.90
CA CYS A 158 -0.90 21.66 2.65
C CYS A 158 -2.06 20.69 2.87
N GLN A 159 -2.97 20.65 1.91
CA GLN A 159 -4.09 19.70 1.88
C GLN A 159 -3.70 18.43 1.12
N LEU A 160 -4.39 17.33 1.39
CA LEU A 160 -4.27 16.12 0.58
C LEU A 160 -4.64 16.44 -0.88
N GLY A 161 -3.82 15.95 -1.82
CA GLY A 161 -3.96 16.24 -3.24
C GLY A 161 -3.17 17.45 -3.73
N GLN A 162 -2.55 18.24 -2.83
CA GLN A 162 -1.63 19.33 -3.20
C GLN A 162 -0.15 18.92 -3.22
N ILE A 163 0.14 17.64 -2.94
CA ILE A 163 1.51 17.10 -2.91
C ILE A 163 1.74 16.37 -4.23
N ASP A 164 2.74 16.81 -4.98
CA ASP A 164 3.08 16.22 -6.27
C ASP A 164 3.94 14.97 -6.12
N ALA A 165 4.84 14.96 -5.11
CA ALA A 165 5.77 13.88 -4.89
C ALA A 165 6.13 13.70 -3.41
N PHE A 166 6.46 12.46 -3.06
CA PHE A 166 6.99 12.08 -1.75
C PHE A 166 8.45 11.68 -1.90
N VAL A 167 9.32 12.27 -1.08
CA VAL A 167 10.74 11.90 -1.00
C VAL A 167 10.96 11.18 0.32
N SER A 168 11.48 9.96 0.21
CA SER A 168 11.80 9.13 1.37
C SER A 168 12.92 9.76 2.21
N HIS A 169 12.70 9.85 3.52
CA HIS A 169 13.74 10.19 4.50
C HIS A 169 14.66 9.01 4.85
N SER A 170 14.63 7.89 4.13
CA SER A 170 15.53 6.75 4.40
C SER A 170 16.99 7.18 4.21
N TRP A 171 17.75 7.23 5.30
CA TRP A 171 19.18 7.58 5.27
C TRP A 171 20.06 6.52 4.60
N ARG A 172 19.49 5.37 4.22
CA ARG A 172 20.21 4.30 3.52
C ARG A 172 20.19 4.46 2.01
N ASP A 173 19.30 5.30 1.49
CA ASP A 173 19.20 5.52 0.06
C ASP A 173 20.34 6.45 -0.37
N ASP A 174 20.89 6.22 -1.56
CA ASP A 174 21.93 7.08 -2.11
C ASP A 174 21.40 8.51 -2.33
N ALA A 175 22.11 9.49 -1.78
CA ALA A 175 21.67 10.88 -1.81
C ALA A 175 21.75 11.48 -3.22
N GLN A 176 22.69 11.00 -4.05
CA GLN A 176 22.85 11.45 -5.42
C GLN A 176 21.71 10.95 -6.30
N ASP A 177 21.29 9.69 -6.14
CA ASP A 177 20.12 9.14 -6.83
C ASP A 177 18.84 9.89 -6.43
N LYS A 178 18.64 10.15 -5.13
CA LYS A 178 17.52 10.97 -4.65
C LYS A 178 17.49 12.36 -5.25
N TRP A 179 18.65 13.01 -5.28
CA TRP A 179 18.76 14.34 -5.84
C TRP A 179 18.52 14.36 -7.34
N ALA A 180 19.02 13.36 -8.07
CA ALA A 180 18.76 13.21 -9.50
C ALA A 180 17.25 13.08 -9.77
N MET A 181 16.53 12.28 -8.98
CA MET A 181 15.07 12.19 -9.07
C MET A 181 14.38 13.52 -8.75
N VAL A 182 14.85 14.23 -7.72
CA VAL A 182 14.34 15.56 -7.35
C VAL A 182 14.54 16.57 -8.49
N GLN A 183 15.70 16.58 -9.14
CA GLN A 183 15.97 17.45 -10.29
C GLN A 183 15.12 17.08 -11.52
N ALA A 184 14.89 15.79 -11.76
CA ALA A 184 14.05 15.34 -12.86
C ALA A 184 12.57 15.76 -12.73
N CYS A 185 12.12 16.05 -11.50
CA CYS A 185 10.78 16.55 -11.20
C CYS A 185 10.66 18.08 -11.22
N ARG A 186 11.76 18.83 -11.41
CA ARG A 186 11.74 20.30 -11.54
C ARG A 186 11.32 20.72 -12.94
#